data_AF-A0A1V2JJ73-F1
#
_entry.id   AF-A0A1V2JJ73-F1
#
_cell.length_a   1.000
_cell.length_b   1.000
_cell.length_c   1.000
_cell.angle_alpha   90.00
_cell.angle_beta   90.00
_cell.angle_gamma   90.00
#
_symmetry.space_group_name_H-M   'P 1'
#
loop_
_entity.id
_entity.type
_entity.pdbx_description
1 polymer ?
#
loop_
_entity_poly.entity_id
_entity_poly.type
_entity_poly.pdbx_seq_one_letter_code
_entity_poly.pdbx_strand_id
1 'polypeptide(L)'
;MLAPVIPLRPVIRQTRGDTPLALSDILEDGVNLALWQRHLPLHIAEFGALLVSLNEPLADSMVIELNNEDAEPNLQGLASSCRDLEGYEGFIADVSWLVSAFACLLGAKRIGVRLRLLDKAMCPRFHVDHVPVRLITTYAGVGSQWLREGVMDRRKLSQPDAEPTERIEQIHCGEVALLKGTKWHGNEGHGLIHRSPALRADERRLILTLDWLA
;
A
#
# COMPACT_ATOMS: atom_id res chain seq x y z
N MET A 1 32.08 -24.06 -25.15
CA MET A 1 30.72 -24.08 -24.58
C MET A 1 30.79 -23.39 -23.24
N LEU A 2 30.19 -22.20 -23.10
CA LEU A 2 30.08 -21.56 -21.79
C LEU A 2 29.08 -22.38 -20.97
N ALA A 3 29.48 -22.79 -19.76
CA ALA A 3 28.57 -23.46 -18.84
C ALA A 3 27.36 -22.54 -18.59
N PRO A 4 26.13 -23.06 -18.57
CA PRO A 4 24.97 -22.25 -18.26
C PRO A 4 25.15 -21.66 -16.85
N VAL A 5 25.24 -20.34 -16.78
CA VAL A 5 25.17 -19.62 -15.51
C VAL A 5 23.77 -19.87 -14.98
N ILE A 6 23.63 -20.69 -13.95
CA ILE A 6 22.36 -20.86 -13.24
C ILE A 6 22.11 -19.50 -12.56
N PRO A 7 21.09 -18.73 -12.96
CA PRO A 7 20.79 -17.49 -12.26
C PRO A 7 20.44 -17.86 -10.82
N LEU A 8 21.24 -17.36 -9.88
CA LEU A 8 20.95 -17.51 -8.45
C LEU A 8 19.61 -16.84 -8.21
N ARG A 9 18.64 -17.60 -7.67
CA ARG A 9 17.35 -17.02 -7.28
C ARG A 9 17.60 -15.96 -6.20
N PRO A 10 17.07 -14.74 -6.36
CA PRO A 10 17.26 -13.70 -5.37
C PRO A 10 16.59 -14.12 -4.05
N VAL A 11 17.26 -13.81 -2.93
CA VAL A 11 16.67 -14.01 -1.60
C VAL A 11 15.57 -12.98 -1.40
N ILE A 12 14.36 -13.46 -1.08
CA ILE A 12 13.23 -12.57 -0.83
C ILE A 12 13.47 -11.79 0.46
N ARG A 13 13.37 -10.46 0.36
CA ARG A 13 13.62 -9.53 1.45
C ARG A 13 12.64 -8.36 1.42
N GLN A 14 12.60 -7.64 2.53
CA GLN A 14 11.84 -6.41 2.71
C GLN A 14 12.80 -5.30 3.11
N THR A 15 12.64 -4.12 2.52
CA THR A 15 13.50 -2.96 2.80
C THR A 15 12.71 -1.85 3.47
N ARG A 16 13.43 -0.96 4.16
CA ARG A 16 12.86 0.19 4.88
C ARG A 16 13.83 1.35 4.87
N GLY A 17 13.31 2.57 4.88
CA GLY A 17 14.10 3.78 5.06
C GLY A 17 13.26 5.02 5.35
N ASP A 18 13.92 6.08 5.80
CA ASP A 18 13.25 7.29 6.30
C ASP A 18 12.90 8.30 5.21
N THR A 19 13.38 8.07 3.98
CA THR A 19 13.15 8.97 2.83
C THR A 19 12.35 8.27 1.73
N PRO A 20 11.66 9.05 0.86
CA PRO A 20 10.97 8.51 -0.31
C PRO A 20 11.80 7.56 -1.19
N LEU A 21 13.12 7.74 -1.23
CA LEU A 21 14.02 6.92 -2.04
C LEU A 21 13.97 5.45 -1.66
N ALA A 22 13.61 5.12 -0.41
CA ALA A 22 13.41 3.74 0.03
C ALA A 22 12.38 2.98 -0.81
N LEU A 23 11.40 3.68 -1.42
CA LEU A 23 10.42 3.06 -2.30
C LEU A 23 11.04 2.51 -3.58
N SER A 24 12.18 3.06 -4.03
CA SER A 24 12.86 2.62 -5.25
C SER A 24 13.44 1.21 -5.17
N ASP A 25 13.75 0.74 -3.95
CA ASP A 25 14.20 -0.62 -3.68
C ASP A 25 13.20 -1.66 -4.19
N ILE A 26 11.92 -1.29 -4.35
CA ILE A 26 10.91 -2.17 -4.95
C ILE A 26 11.31 -2.60 -6.35
N LEU A 27 12.15 -1.88 -7.08
CA LEU A 27 12.58 -2.29 -8.43
C LEU A 27 13.63 -3.40 -8.38
N GLU A 28 14.28 -3.63 -7.23
CA GLU A 28 15.31 -4.63 -7.07
C GLU A 28 14.74 -6.06 -7.03
N ASP A 29 15.47 -6.99 -7.64
CA ASP A 29 15.16 -8.41 -7.57
C ASP A 29 15.20 -8.91 -6.11
N GLY A 30 14.17 -9.68 -5.76
CA GLY A 30 13.98 -10.21 -4.41
C GLY A 30 13.38 -9.24 -3.39
N VAL A 31 13.22 -7.94 -3.70
CA VAL A 31 12.47 -7.03 -2.81
C VAL A 31 10.99 -7.16 -3.11
N ASN A 32 10.19 -7.65 -2.16
CA ASN A 32 8.72 -7.74 -2.33
C ASN A 32 7.93 -6.74 -1.45
N LEU A 33 8.63 -6.03 -0.56
CA LEU A 33 8.12 -4.89 0.20
C LEU A 33 9.23 -3.82 0.28
N ALA A 34 8.88 -2.60 -0.08
CA ALA A 34 9.67 -1.40 0.20
C ALA A 34 8.84 -0.47 1.08
N LEU A 35 9.37 -0.10 2.24
CA LEU A 35 8.66 0.68 3.26
C LEU A 35 9.34 2.04 3.48
N TRP A 36 8.64 3.12 3.15
CA TRP A 36 9.04 4.46 3.54
C TRP A 36 8.44 4.81 4.90
N GLN A 37 9.31 4.94 5.90
CA GLN A 37 8.99 5.18 7.31
C GLN A 37 8.76 6.66 7.62
N ARG A 38 7.86 7.28 6.84
CA ARG A 38 7.54 8.70 7.03
C ARG A 38 6.68 8.93 8.26
N HIS A 39 6.82 10.12 8.84
CA HIS A 39 5.85 10.68 9.78
C HIS A 39 4.90 11.58 9.01
N LEU A 40 3.58 11.45 9.26
CA LEU A 40 2.62 12.36 8.65
C LEU A 40 2.83 13.79 9.18
N PRO A 41 2.85 14.80 8.32
CA PRO A 41 2.67 16.19 8.73
C PRO A 41 1.44 16.34 9.61
N LEU A 42 1.53 17.18 10.66
CA LEU A 42 0.49 17.31 11.69
C LEU A 42 -0.90 17.55 11.09
N HIS A 43 -1.02 18.51 10.16
CA HIS A 43 -2.30 18.86 9.54
C HIS A 43 -2.93 17.69 8.75
N ILE A 44 -2.13 16.79 8.18
CA ILE A 44 -2.63 15.59 7.47
C ILE A 44 -3.07 14.54 8.48
N ALA A 45 -2.32 14.35 9.56
CA ALA A 45 -2.68 13.44 10.63
C ALA A 45 -4.00 13.88 11.32
N GLU A 46 -4.14 15.18 11.59
CA GLU A 46 -5.36 15.77 12.14
C GLU A 46 -6.54 15.63 11.19
N PHE A 47 -6.34 15.85 9.89
CA PHE A 47 -7.39 15.61 8.89
C PHE A 47 -7.84 14.14 8.88
N GLY A 48 -6.90 13.19 8.89
CA GLY A 48 -7.21 11.76 8.97
C GLY A 48 -7.99 11.40 10.24
N ALA A 49 -7.59 11.96 11.38
CA ALA A 49 -8.28 11.78 12.66
C ALA A 49 -9.69 12.39 12.64
N LEU A 50 -9.86 13.56 12.04
CA LEU A 50 -11.15 14.22 11.84
C LEU A 50 -12.08 13.33 11.02
N LEU A 51 -11.63 12.81 9.87
CA LEU A 51 -12.44 11.91 9.04
C LEU A 51 -12.88 10.65 9.79
N VAL A 52 -12.01 10.08 10.62
CA VAL A 52 -12.36 8.96 11.50
C VAL A 52 -13.43 9.37 12.52
N SER A 53 -13.29 10.55 13.13
CA SER A 53 -14.20 11.04 14.16
C SER A 53 -15.60 11.41 13.65
N LEU A 54 -15.70 11.89 12.40
CA LEU A 54 -16.97 12.16 11.74
C LEU A 54 -17.77 10.86 11.55
N ASN A 55 -17.07 9.74 11.36
CA ASN A 55 -17.66 8.41 11.18
C ASN A 55 -18.70 8.38 10.04
N GLU A 56 -18.52 9.25 9.04
CA GLU A 56 -19.29 9.26 7.81
C GLU A 56 -18.72 8.24 6.82
N PRO A 57 -19.56 7.50 6.07
CA PRO A 57 -19.06 6.55 5.08
C PRO A 57 -18.18 7.23 4.03
N LEU A 58 -16.93 6.77 3.90
CA LEU A 58 -16.00 7.21 2.85
C LEU A 58 -15.48 6.02 2.07
N ALA A 59 -15.79 6.01 0.77
CA ALA A 59 -15.75 4.81 -0.05
C ALA A 59 -15.31 5.12 -1.50
N ASP A 60 -14.38 6.05 -1.67
CA ASP A 60 -14.03 6.60 -2.97
C ASP A 60 -13.13 5.66 -3.77
N SER A 61 -13.36 5.68 -5.08
CA SER A 61 -12.56 4.96 -6.06
C SER A 61 -12.57 5.73 -7.37
N MET A 62 -11.40 5.95 -7.95
CA MET A 62 -11.26 6.57 -9.26
C MET A 62 -10.07 6.01 -10.03
N VAL A 63 -10.06 6.24 -11.33
CA VAL A 63 -8.94 5.91 -12.21
C VAL A 63 -8.32 7.22 -12.67
N ILE A 64 -7.03 7.37 -12.41
CA ILE A 64 -6.22 8.48 -12.89
C ILE A 64 -5.52 8.02 -14.15
N GLU A 65 -5.76 8.73 -15.25
CA GLU A 65 -5.05 8.55 -16.51
C GLU A 65 -4.08 9.72 -16.71
N LEU A 66 -2.80 9.40 -16.87
CA LEU A 66 -1.72 10.36 -17.01
C LEU A 66 -1.19 10.32 -18.45
N ASN A 67 -1.07 11.49 -19.07
CA ASN A 67 -0.51 11.61 -20.42
C ASN A 67 0.94 11.13 -20.48
N ASN A 68 1.70 11.41 -19.42
CA ASN A 68 3.04 10.90 -19.14
C ASN A 68 3.24 10.83 -17.61
N GLU A 69 4.35 10.25 -17.17
CA GLU A 69 4.65 10.04 -15.74
C GLU A 69 4.89 11.32 -14.93
N ASP A 70 5.14 12.46 -15.61
CA ASP A 70 5.35 13.78 -15.00
C ASP A 70 4.07 14.63 -14.92
N ALA A 71 2.95 14.13 -15.46
CA ALA A 71 1.70 14.87 -15.46
C ALA A 71 1.11 14.98 -14.05
N GLU A 72 0.56 16.15 -13.72
CA GLU A 72 -0.13 16.35 -12.45
C GLU A 72 -1.42 15.51 -12.41
N PRO A 73 -1.63 14.67 -11.37
CA PRO A 73 -2.79 13.81 -11.29
C PRO A 73 -4.04 14.62 -10.94
N ASN A 74 -5.11 14.44 -11.74
CA ASN A 74 -6.39 15.09 -11.46
C ASN A 74 -7.18 14.30 -10.40
N LEU A 75 -7.10 14.73 -9.14
CA LEU A 75 -7.84 14.13 -8.02
C LEU A 75 -9.23 14.76 -7.78
N GLN A 76 -9.77 15.50 -8.76
CA GLN A 76 -11.07 16.13 -8.62
C GLN A 76 -12.15 15.10 -8.27
N GLY A 77 -12.82 15.31 -7.14
CA GLY A 77 -13.89 14.43 -6.65
C GLY A 77 -13.46 13.50 -5.52
N LEU A 78 -12.16 13.30 -5.30
CA LEU A 78 -11.65 12.50 -4.19
C LEU A 78 -11.95 13.20 -2.86
N ALA A 79 -12.53 12.47 -1.91
CA ALA A 79 -13.00 12.96 -0.62
C ALA A 79 -13.85 14.23 -0.74
N SER A 80 -14.63 14.37 -1.82
CA SER A 80 -15.33 15.62 -2.13
C SER A 80 -16.37 16.03 -1.09
N SER A 81 -16.95 15.07 -0.36
CA SER A 81 -17.83 15.34 0.79
C SER A 81 -17.13 16.05 1.95
N CYS A 82 -15.81 16.06 1.96
CA CYS A 82 -14.96 16.59 3.02
C CYS A 82 -14.20 17.87 2.58
N ARG A 83 -14.55 18.44 1.42
CA ARG A 83 -13.82 19.56 0.81
C ARG A 83 -13.77 20.81 1.70
N ASP A 84 -14.86 21.08 2.42
CA ASP A 84 -14.97 22.28 3.26
C ASP A 84 -14.31 22.10 4.64
N LEU A 85 -13.72 20.93 4.92
CA LEU A 85 -13.03 20.66 6.17
C LEU A 85 -11.59 21.20 6.13
N GLU A 86 -11.15 21.76 7.26
CA GLU A 86 -9.76 22.18 7.45
C GLU A 86 -8.81 20.98 7.25
N GLY A 87 -7.73 21.20 6.48
CA GLY A 87 -6.75 20.15 6.16
C GLY A 87 -7.02 19.38 4.85
N TYR A 88 -8.17 19.56 4.20
CA TYR A 88 -8.50 18.90 2.93
C TYR A 88 -7.44 19.13 1.85
N GLU A 89 -7.05 20.39 1.61
CA GLU A 89 -6.06 20.74 0.59
C GLU A 89 -4.70 20.08 0.84
N GLY A 90 -4.24 20.04 2.10
CA GLY A 90 -2.99 19.37 2.47
C GLY A 90 -3.05 17.86 2.29
N PHE A 91 -4.19 17.25 2.60
CA PHE A 91 -4.43 15.83 2.35
C PHE A 91 -4.43 15.51 0.85
N ILE A 92 -5.15 16.28 0.03
CA ILE A 92 -5.18 16.09 -1.43
C ILE A 92 -3.79 16.30 -2.05
N ALA A 93 -3.02 17.28 -1.57
CA ALA A 93 -1.65 17.49 -2.01
C ALA A 93 -0.74 16.28 -1.70
N ASP A 94 -0.88 15.65 -0.53
CA ASP A 94 -0.14 14.44 -0.19
C ASP A 94 -0.54 13.23 -1.05
N VAL A 95 -1.85 13.03 -1.27
CA VAL A 95 -2.32 11.97 -2.17
C VAL A 95 -1.82 12.22 -3.60
N SER A 96 -1.86 13.47 -4.07
CA SER A 96 -1.36 13.87 -5.40
C SER A 96 0.12 13.51 -5.54
N TRP A 97 0.93 13.88 -4.55
CA TRP A 97 2.34 13.56 -4.52
C TRP A 97 2.59 12.04 -4.54
N LEU A 98 1.83 11.24 -3.78
CA LEU A 98 1.96 9.78 -3.79
C LEU A 98 1.59 9.17 -5.14
N VAL A 99 0.56 9.70 -5.81
CA VAL A 99 0.17 9.26 -7.15
C VAL A 99 1.26 9.59 -8.17
N SER A 100 1.82 10.81 -8.15
CA SER A 100 2.94 11.20 -9.00
C SER A 100 4.19 10.35 -8.75
N ALA A 101 4.56 10.13 -7.49
CA ALA A 101 5.70 9.29 -7.13
C ALA A 101 5.52 7.84 -7.61
N PHE A 102 4.31 7.29 -7.46
CA PHE A 102 3.95 5.96 -7.96
C PHE A 102 4.01 5.88 -9.50
N ALA A 103 3.51 6.91 -10.19
CA ALA A 103 3.55 7.01 -11.64
C ALA A 103 5.00 7.06 -12.16
N CYS A 104 5.82 7.95 -11.61
CA CYS A 104 7.22 8.15 -11.96
C CYS A 104 8.05 6.89 -11.71
N LEU A 105 7.90 6.25 -10.55
CA LEU A 105 8.69 5.07 -10.19
C LEU A 105 8.41 3.86 -11.09
N LEU A 106 7.17 3.73 -11.58
CA LEU A 106 6.70 2.52 -12.27
C LEU A 106 6.41 2.72 -13.76
N GLY A 107 6.49 3.96 -14.26
CA GLY A 107 5.99 4.33 -15.59
C GLY A 107 4.47 4.12 -15.74
N ALA A 108 3.72 4.18 -14.64
CA ALA A 108 2.30 3.83 -14.61
C ALA A 108 1.43 4.97 -15.15
N LYS A 109 0.84 4.77 -16.33
CA LYS A 109 -0.07 5.75 -16.98
C LYS A 109 -1.51 5.67 -16.51
N ARG A 110 -1.91 4.55 -15.93
CA ARG A 110 -3.28 4.30 -15.44
C ARG A 110 -3.20 3.77 -14.02
N ILE A 111 -3.70 4.55 -13.07
CA ILE A 111 -3.57 4.28 -11.64
C ILE A 111 -4.98 4.23 -11.03
N GLY A 112 -5.32 3.11 -10.40
CA GLY A 112 -6.51 3.00 -9.59
C GLY A 112 -6.26 3.59 -8.21
N VAL A 113 -6.96 4.66 -7.85
CA VAL A 113 -6.88 5.31 -6.54
C VAL A 113 -8.09 4.90 -5.73
N ARG A 114 -7.89 4.39 -4.51
CA ARG A 114 -9.00 4.08 -3.59
C ARG A 114 -8.73 4.65 -2.21
N LEU A 115 -9.69 5.39 -1.68
CA LEU A 115 -9.68 5.94 -0.33
C LEU A 115 -10.87 5.36 0.43
N ARG A 116 -10.60 4.69 1.56
CA ARG A 116 -11.63 4.00 2.33
C ARG A 116 -11.52 4.33 3.80
N LEU A 117 -12.65 4.68 4.42
CA LEU A 117 -12.82 4.58 5.86
C LEU A 117 -13.39 3.19 6.17
N LEU A 118 -12.64 2.40 6.93
CA LEU A 118 -12.98 1.00 7.22
C LEU A 118 -13.38 0.84 8.68
N ASP A 119 -14.48 0.12 8.91
CA ASP A 119 -14.99 -0.34 10.20
C ASP A 119 -14.82 -1.84 10.44
N LYS A 120 -14.35 -2.55 9.41
CA LYS A 120 -14.00 -3.97 9.43
C LYS A 120 -12.85 -4.24 8.48
N ALA A 121 -12.15 -5.35 8.73
CA ALA A 121 -11.11 -5.82 7.84
C ALA A 121 -11.69 -6.19 6.47
N MET A 122 -11.16 -5.59 5.38
CA MET A 122 -11.55 -5.95 4.01
C MET A 122 -11.02 -7.33 3.61
N CYS A 123 -9.75 -7.60 3.92
CA CYS A 123 -9.07 -8.88 3.68
C CYS A 123 -8.48 -9.37 5.02
N PRO A 124 -9.30 -9.97 5.91
CA PRO A 124 -8.87 -10.37 7.25
C PRO A 124 -7.86 -11.51 7.25
N ARG A 125 -7.74 -12.24 6.14
CA ARG A 125 -6.83 -13.37 5.99
C ARG A 125 -5.54 -12.97 5.30
N PHE A 126 -4.45 -13.64 5.69
CA PHE A 126 -3.17 -13.48 4.99
C PHE A 126 -3.27 -13.95 3.55
N HIS A 127 -2.94 -13.07 2.62
CA HIS A 127 -3.01 -13.33 1.19
C HIS A 127 -1.87 -12.64 0.46
N VAL A 128 -1.75 -12.93 -0.82
CA VAL A 128 -0.88 -12.22 -1.75
C VAL A 128 -1.75 -11.55 -2.80
N ASP A 129 -1.38 -10.34 -3.21
CA ASP A 129 -2.12 -9.65 -4.26
C ASP A 129 -1.80 -10.21 -5.64
N HIS A 130 -2.81 -10.21 -6.51
CA HIS A 130 -2.69 -10.58 -7.92
C HIS A 130 -2.57 -9.35 -8.85
N VAL A 131 -1.71 -8.41 -8.45
CA VAL A 131 -1.36 -7.19 -9.19
C VAL A 131 0.17 -7.14 -9.39
N PRO A 132 0.71 -6.25 -10.25
CA PRO A 132 2.15 -6.07 -10.34
C PRO A 132 2.69 -5.50 -9.02
N VAL A 133 2.21 -4.33 -8.63
CA VAL A 133 2.58 -3.65 -7.39
C VAL A 133 1.42 -2.80 -6.90
N ARG A 134 1.30 -2.69 -5.58
CA ARG A 134 0.31 -1.86 -4.89
C ARG A 134 1.01 -0.93 -3.91
N LEU A 135 0.62 0.35 -3.90
CA LEU A 135 0.93 1.25 -2.79
C LEU A 135 -0.17 1.14 -1.74
N ILE A 136 0.22 1.08 -0.46
CA ILE A 136 -0.69 1.17 0.69
C ILE A 136 -0.14 2.21 1.66
N THR A 137 -1.00 3.11 2.12
CA THR A 137 -0.73 3.94 3.30
C THR A 137 -1.99 4.07 4.15
N THR A 138 -1.82 4.21 5.46
CA THR A 138 -2.92 4.42 6.41
C THR A 138 -2.76 5.79 7.03
N TYR A 139 -3.72 6.67 6.80
CA TYR A 139 -3.69 8.05 7.29
C TYR A 139 -4.17 8.18 8.74
N ALA A 140 -5.02 7.26 9.18
CA ALA A 140 -5.49 7.19 10.57
C ALA A 140 -5.87 5.75 10.93
N GLY A 141 -5.66 5.38 12.19
CA GLY A 141 -5.94 4.03 12.70
C GLY A 141 -4.82 3.01 12.43
N VAL A 142 -5.11 1.74 12.71
CA VAL A 142 -4.15 0.64 12.56
C VAL A 142 -3.85 0.35 11.08
N GLY A 143 -2.58 0.17 10.72
CA GLY A 143 -2.18 -0.07 9.33
C GLY A 143 -2.33 -1.54 8.89
N SER A 144 -1.79 -1.89 7.73
CA SER A 144 -1.84 -3.28 7.24
C SER A 144 -0.77 -4.17 7.88
N GLN A 145 -1.08 -5.45 8.08
CA GLN A 145 -0.15 -6.44 8.64
C GLN A 145 0.51 -7.24 7.53
N TRP A 146 1.74 -7.67 7.73
CA TRP A 146 2.50 -8.44 6.75
C TRP A 146 3.42 -9.48 7.42
N LEU A 147 3.91 -10.43 6.62
CA LEU A 147 4.79 -11.50 7.07
C LEU A 147 6.09 -11.52 6.26
N ARG A 148 7.20 -11.79 6.94
CA ARG A 148 8.47 -12.12 6.27
C ARG A 148 8.36 -13.45 5.53
N GLU A 149 9.19 -13.60 4.50
CA GLU A 149 9.25 -14.85 3.74
C GLU A 149 9.55 -16.04 4.68
N GLY A 150 8.83 -17.14 4.50
CA GLY A 150 9.01 -18.36 5.29
C GLY A 150 8.27 -18.40 6.64
N VAL A 151 7.66 -17.29 7.10
CA VAL A 151 6.82 -17.32 8.31
C VAL A 151 5.54 -18.13 8.08
N MET A 152 4.99 -18.09 6.86
CA MET A 152 3.80 -18.85 6.48
C MET A 152 4.07 -19.68 5.22
N ASP A 153 3.61 -20.92 5.21
CA ASP A 153 3.63 -21.76 4.00
C ASP A 153 2.61 -21.21 2.99
N ARG A 154 3.12 -20.75 1.84
CA ARG A 154 2.31 -20.15 0.77
C ARG A 154 1.20 -21.07 0.26
N ARG A 155 1.35 -22.39 0.38
CA ARG A 155 0.30 -23.38 0.00
C ARG A 155 -0.91 -23.35 0.93
N LYS A 156 -0.78 -22.68 2.08
CA LYS A 156 -1.81 -22.59 3.12
C LYS A 156 -2.41 -21.19 3.29
N LEU A 157 -2.14 -20.23 2.40
CA LEU A 157 -2.67 -18.85 2.50
C LEU A 157 -4.19 -18.76 2.70
N SER A 158 -4.95 -19.74 2.19
CA SER A 158 -6.41 -19.77 2.34
C SER A 158 -6.91 -20.52 3.58
N GLN A 159 -6.02 -21.04 4.43
CA GLN A 159 -6.34 -21.88 5.59
C GLN A 159 -6.22 -21.08 6.89
N PRO A 160 -7.34 -20.75 7.58
CA PRO A 160 -7.32 -19.96 8.80
C PRO A 160 -6.44 -20.57 9.90
N ASP A 161 -6.48 -21.89 10.06
CA ASP A 161 -5.73 -22.61 11.11
C ASP A 161 -4.21 -22.63 10.86
N ALA A 162 -3.76 -22.19 9.68
CA ALA A 162 -2.35 -22.11 9.33
C ALA A 162 -1.78 -20.69 9.49
N GLU A 163 -2.62 -19.71 9.86
CA GLU A 163 -2.14 -18.35 10.08
C GLU A 163 -1.22 -18.29 11.31
N PRO A 164 -0.06 -17.61 11.21
CA PRO A 164 0.82 -17.46 12.35
C PRO A 164 0.18 -16.56 13.41
N THR A 165 0.44 -16.85 14.69
CA THR A 165 0.02 -16.03 15.83
C THR A 165 1.12 -15.08 16.33
N GLU A 166 2.35 -15.28 15.85
CA GLU A 166 3.56 -14.55 16.21
C GLU A 166 4.30 -14.10 14.94
N ARG A 167 5.31 -13.22 15.07
CA ARG A 167 6.12 -12.72 13.95
C ARG A 167 5.30 -12.04 12.84
N ILE A 168 4.17 -11.45 13.25
CA ILE A 168 3.36 -10.57 12.41
C ILE A 168 3.95 -9.17 12.50
N GLU A 169 4.30 -8.62 11.35
CA GLU A 169 4.82 -7.26 11.22
C GLU A 169 3.68 -6.31 10.84
N GLN A 170 3.86 -5.03 11.11
CA GLN A 170 2.83 -4.01 10.97
C GLN A 170 3.40 -2.84 10.15
N ILE A 171 2.68 -2.42 9.11
CA ILE A 171 2.89 -1.10 8.51
C ILE A 171 2.22 -0.10 9.45
N HIS A 172 2.98 0.85 9.96
CA HIS A 172 2.49 1.84 10.91
C HIS A 172 1.68 2.94 10.21
N CYS A 173 0.85 3.64 10.98
CA CYS A 173 0.11 4.80 10.48
C CYS A 173 1.08 5.85 9.94
N GLY A 174 0.78 6.37 8.76
CA GLY A 174 1.59 7.33 8.05
C GLY A 174 2.63 6.74 7.11
N GLU A 175 3.17 5.55 7.40
CA GLU A 175 4.13 4.90 6.52
C GLU A 175 3.53 4.59 5.14
N VAL A 176 4.40 4.55 4.13
CA VAL A 176 4.03 4.27 2.75
C VAL A 176 4.72 2.98 2.33
N ALA A 177 3.94 1.99 1.93
CA ALA A 177 4.42 0.68 1.56
C ALA A 177 4.14 0.40 0.09
N LEU A 178 5.15 -0.06 -0.65
CA LEU A 178 4.97 -0.70 -1.95
C LEU A 178 5.08 -2.22 -1.81
N LEU A 179 4.05 -2.92 -2.24
CA LEU A 179 3.91 -4.36 -2.14
C LEU A 179 3.94 -4.95 -3.54
N LYS A 180 4.94 -5.77 -3.86
CA LYS A 180 4.87 -6.58 -5.08
C LYS A 180 3.82 -7.67 -4.92
N GLY A 181 2.94 -7.76 -5.91
CA GLY A 181 2.05 -8.90 -6.05
C GLY A 181 2.69 -9.99 -6.92
N THR A 182 1.89 -10.98 -7.29
CA THR A 182 2.36 -12.13 -8.08
C THR A 182 2.47 -11.85 -9.58
N LYS A 183 2.02 -10.68 -10.07
CA LYS A 183 2.13 -10.32 -11.50
C LYS A 183 3.39 -9.50 -11.83
N TRP A 184 4.20 -9.17 -10.85
CA TRP A 184 5.49 -8.51 -11.11
C TRP A 184 6.45 -9.50 -11.74
N HIS A 185 7.06 -9.11 -12.86
CA HIS A 185 8.00 -9.96 -13.59
C HIS A 185 9.21 -10.30 -12.71
N GLY A 186 9.49 -11.60 -12.53
CA GLY A 186 10.56 -12.07 -11.65
C GLY A 186 10.17 -12.21 -10.17
N ASN A 187 8.91 -11.91 -9.81
CA ASN A 187 8.37 -12.09 -8.46
C ASN A 187 7.25 -13.15 -8.41
N GLU A 188 7.15 -14.01 -9.43
CA GLU A 188 6.13 -15.04 -9.52
C GLU A 188 6.20 -15.97 -8.30
N GLY A 189 5.08 -16.11 -7.60
CA GLY A 189 5.01 -16.91 -6.36
C GLY A 189 5.59 -16.23 -5.11
N HIS A 190 6.18 -15.03 -5.22
CA HIS A 190 6.87 -14.32 -4.13
C HIS A 190 6.21 -13.00 -3.71
N GLY A 191 4.94 -12.79 -4.09
CA GLY A 191 4.15 -11.63 -3.63
C GLY A 191 4.14 -11.50 -2.11
N LEU A 192 4.09 -10.27 -1.60
CA LEU A 192 4.09 -10.04 -0.15
C LEU A 192 2.85 -10.66 0.50
N ILE A 193 3.07 -11.47 1.53
CA ILE A 193 2.00 -12.02 2.34
C ILE A 193 1.54 -10.94 3.32
N HIS A 194 0.29 -10.49 3.19
CA HIS A 194 -0.26 -9.40 3.99
C HIS A 194 -1.76 -9.56 4.25
N ARG A 195 -2.29 -8.78 5.19
CA ARG A 195 -3.71 -8.72 5.52
C ARG A 195 -4.13 -7.36 6.06
N SER A 196 -5.44 -7.12 6.06
CA SER A 196 -6.05 -6.06 6.87
C SER A 196 -6.25 -6.61 8.29
N PRO A 197 -5.70 -5.96 9.34
CA PRO A 197 -5.90 -6.40 10.71
C PRO A 197 -7.37 -6.35 11.11
N ALA A 198 -7.76 -7.19 12.05
CA ALA A 198 -9.05 -7.08 12.71
C ALA A 198 -9.15 -5.73 13.42
N LEU A 199 -10.33 -5.10 13.33
CA LEU A 199 -10.66 -3.86 14.02
C LEU A 199 -11.58 -4.19 15.19
N ARG A 200 -11.41 -3.49 16.31
CA ARG A 200 -12.40 -3.48 17.38
C ARG A 200 -13.66 -2.72 16.92
N ALA A 201 -14.78 -2.92 17.61
CA ALA A 201 -16.08 -2.36 17.20
C ALA A 201 -16.07 -0.81 17.06
N ASP A 202 -15.27 -0.15 17.88
CA ASP A 202 -15.06 1.29 17.98
C ASP A 202 -13.86 1.80 17.17
N GLU A 203 -13.08 0.90 16.55
CA GLU A 203 -11.94 1.27 15.73
C GLU A 203 -12.34 1.51 14.28
N ARG A 204 -11.76 2.54 13.70
CA ARG A 204 -11.80 2.82 12.27
C ARG A 204 -10.40 3.06 11.76
N ARG A 205 -10.20 2.85 10.46
CA ARG A 205 -8.97 3.25 9.78
C ARG A 205 -9.25 3.90 8.44
N LEU A 206 -8.50 4.96 8.14
CA LEU A 206 -8.50 5.63 6.84
C LEU A 206 -7.32 5.13 6.03
N ILE A 207 -7.60 4.40 4.95
CA ILE A 207 -6.59 3.76 4.10
C ILE A 207 -6.67 4.29 2.67
N LEU A 208 -5.50 4.55 2.08
CA LEU A 208 -5.32 4.80 0.66
C LEU A 208 -4.59 3.63 0.02
N THR A 209 -5.07 3.18 -1.14
CA THR A 209 -4.37 2.23 -1.99
C THR A 209 -4.25 2.75 -3.41
N LEU A 210 -3.07 2.55 -4.02
CA LEU A 210 -2.83 2.79 -5.44
C LEU A 210 -2.49 1.48 -6.15
N ASP A 211 -3.17 1.20 -7.25
CA ASP A 211 -2.90 0.03 -8.10
C ASP A 211 -2.47 0.47 -9.48
N TRP A 212 -1.41 -0.14 -10.00
CA TRP A 212 -1.09 -0.03 -11.42
C TRP A 212 -2.09 -0.85 -12.25
N LEU A 213 -2.86 -0.17 -13.08
CA LEU A 213 -3.80 -0.77 -14.03
C LEU A 213 -3.11 -0.98 -15.39
N ALA A 214 -2.30 -2.04 -15.46
CA ALA A 214 -1.65 -2.50 -16.70
C ALA A 214 -2.64 -3.11 -17.70
#